data_AF-A0A7S1SM11-F1
#
_entry.id   AF-A0A7S1SM11-F1
#
_cell.length_a   1.000
_cell.length_b   1.000
_cell.length_c   1.000
_cell.angle_alpha   90.00
_cell.angle_beta   90.00
_cell.angle_gamma   90.00
#
_symmetry.space_group_name_H-M   'P 1'
#
loop_
_entity.id
_entity.type
_entity.pdbx_description
1 polymer ?
#
loop_
_entity_poly.entity_id
_entity_poly.type
_entity_poly.pdbx_seq_one_letter_code
_entity_poly.pdbx_strand_id
1 'polypeptide(L)'
;TRARGFAAAARTLIKRKKNSIRNATTARKEAFRPLLPSSSARAGRVCAEGSSNCANISNIMDDFLEGEDLGPEGPSSRGLTPQERPGGSGVEVGTPGMGLGDTGLPRVTFSCVKGETHTPKSGFKNLFRRLRSMFKPEKLESKGDLRAEALAGSAILVLGCPRERFSVTEFEALKAFIMRGGSLLVFAGEGGEAQAGTNINYLLEEFGISVNSDCVVRTVHYKYLHPKEVHISDGILNREVLAQVGKNR
;
A
#
# COMPACT_ATOMS: atom_id res chain seq x y z
N THR A 1 -24.06 -31.56 -49.96
CA THR A 1 -24.36 -30.15 -50.33
C THR A 1 -24.45 -29.18 -49.14
N ARG A 2 -24.86 -29.58 -47.92
CA ARG A 2 -24.93 -28.67 -46.74
C ARG A 2 -23.60 -28.20 -46.12
N ALA A 3 -22.53 -29.01 -46.17
CA ALA A 3 -21.25 -28.67 -45.52
C ALA A 3 -20.47 -27.51 -46.20
N ARG A 4 -20.66 -27.28 -47.51
CA ARG A 4 -20.00 -26.18 -48.23
C ARG A 4 -20.59 -24.81 -47.90
N GLY A 5 -21.87 -24.74 -47.51
CA GLY A 5 -22.54 -23.49 -47.14
C GLY A 5 -22.05 -22.90 -45.82
N PHE A 6 -21.80 -23.74 -44.81
CA PHE A 6 -21.29 -23.30 -43.50
C PHE A 6 -19.88 -22.73 -43.58
N ALA A 7 -19.01 -23.35 -44.38
CA ALA A 7 -17.64 -22.86 -44.58
C ALA A 7 -17.61 -21.49 -45.30
N ALA A 8 -18.56 -21.23 -46.22
CA ALA A 8 -18.67 -19.94 -46.89
C ALA A 8 -19.18 -18.85 -45.92
N ALA A 9 -20.18 -19.16 -45.09
CA ALA A 9 -20.73 -18.25 -44.08
C ALA A 9 -19.71 -17.88 -42.99
N ALA A 10 -18.89 -18.83 -42.54
CA ALA A 10 -17.83 -18.58 -41.57
C ALA A 10 -16.74 -17.63 -42.13
N ARG A 11 -16.37 -17.79 -43.41
CA ARG A 11 -15.37 -16.92 -44.06
C ARG A 11 -15.87 -15.48 -44.22
N THR A 12 -17.14 -15.27 -44.57
CA THR A 12 -17.73 -13.93 -44.64
C THR A 12 -17.85 -13.26 -43.27
N LEU A 13 -18.17 -14.02 -42.23
CA LEU A 13 -18.23 -13.49 -40.86
C LEU A 13 -16.85 -13.05 -40.35
N ILE A 14 -15.81 -13.86 -40.60
CA ILE A 14 -14.43 -13.53 -40.24
C ILE A 14 -13.95 -12.30 -41.02
N LYS A 15 -14.28 -12.20 -42.32
CA LYS A 15 -13.92 -11.04 -43.16
C LYS A 15 -14.61 -9.76 -42.68
N ARG A 16 -15.89 -9.84 -42.27
CA ARG A 16 -16.62 -8.71 -41.67
C ARG A 16 -16.00 -8.26 -40.34
N LYS A 17 -15.64 -9.20 -39.46
CA LYS A 17 -15.03 -8.86 -38.17
C LYS A 17 -13.63 -8.25 -38.32
N LYS A 18 -12.82 -8.74 -39.27
CA LYS A 18 -11.51 -8.14 -39.60
C LYS A 18 -11.64 -6.71 -40.17
N ASN A 19 -12.63 -6.45 -41.03
CA ASN A 19 -12.88 -5.10 -41.54
C ASN A 19 -13.38 -4.14 -40.45
N SER A 20 -14.23 -4.62 -39.53
CA SER A 20 -14.69 -3.82 -38.39
C SER A 20 -13.54 -3.40 -37.47
N ILE A 21 -12.61 -4.31 -37.19
CA ILE A 21 -11.42 -4.01 -36.36
C ILE A 21 -10.52 -3.00 -37.08
N ARG A 22 -10.30 -3.17 -38.40
CA ARG A 22 -9.48 -2.24 -39.19
C ARG A 22 -10.07 -0.83 -39.20
N ASN A 23 -11.39 -0.70 -39.39
CA ASN A 23 -12.06 0.61 -39.37
C ASN A 23 -12.02 1.27 -37.99
N ALA A 24 -12.16 0.50 -36.91
CA ALA A 24 -12.02 1.01 -35.54
C ALA A 24 -10.59 1.50 -35.24
N THR A 25 -9.56 0.83 -35.79
CA THR A 25 -8.17 1.29 -35.66
C THR A 25 -7.85 2.53 -36.47
N THR A 26 -8.48 2.70 -37.64
CA THR A 26 -8.32 3.93 -38.45
C THR A 26 -9.00 5.13 -37.77
N ALA A 27 -10.21 4.93 -37.22
CA ALA A 27 -10.92 5.96 -36.47
C ALA A 27 -10.15 6.42 -35.21
N ARG A 28 -9.48 5.49 -34.50
CA ARG A 28 -8.60 5.83 -33.36
C ARG A 28 -7.34 6.59 -33.78
N LYS A 29 -6.82 6.37 -34.99
CA LYS A 29 -5.67 7.12 -35.53
C LYS A 29 -6.04 8.53 -35.98
N GLU A 30 -7.25 8.74 -36.49
CA GLU A 30 -7.73 10.07 -36.88
C GLU A 30 -8.12 10.94 -35.67
N ALA A 31 -8.63 10.33 -34.60
CA ALA A 31 -8.91 11.02 -33.33
C ALA A 31 -7.63 11.45 -32.56
N PHE A 32 -6.45 10.98 -32.98
CA PHE A 32 -5.16 11.26 -32.33
C PHE A 32 -4.22 12.08 -33.24
N ARG A 33 -4.77 12.97 -34.07
CA ARG A 33 -3.99 14.04 -34.70
C ARG A 33 -3.86 15.22 -33.72
N PRO A 34 -2.66 15.54 -33.19
CA PRO A 34 -2.46 16.75 -32.42
C PRO A 34 -2.60 17.96 -33.35
N LEU A 35 -3.45 18.92 -32.97
CA LEU A 35 -3.44 20.27 -33.53
C LEU A 35 -2.12 20.94 -33.13
N LEU A 36 -1.18 21.01 -34.07
CA LEU A 36 0.04 21.80 -33.91
C LEU A 36 -0.28 23.28 -34.16
N PRO A 37 0.07 24.21 -33.27
CA PRO A 37 0.13 25.62 -33.63
C PRO A 37 1.40 25.89 -34.46
N SER A 38 1.23 26.63 -35.53
CA SER A 38 2.31 27.21 -36.33
C SER A 38 3.10 28.23 -35.51
N SER A 39 4.40 28.00 -35.29
CA SER A 39 5.41 29.06 -35.36
C SER A 39 6.82 28.50 -35.14
N SER A 40 7.73 29.09 -35.90
CA SER A 40 9.17 28.89 -35.94
C SER A 40 9.87 29.14 -34.60
N ALA A 41 10.74 28.23 -34.15
CA ALA A 41 11.98 28.58 -33.46
C ALA A 41 12.96 27.39 -33.39
N ARG A 42 14.23 27.76 -33.43
CA ARG A 42 15.45 26.95 -33.65
C ARG A 42 15.65 25.75 -32.74
N ALA A 43 16.36 24.78 -33.33
CA ALA A 43 16.97 23.62 -32.71
C ALA A 43 17.84 23.96 -31.48
N GLY A 44 17.54 23.29 -30.36
CA GLY A 44 18.42 23.10 -29.23
C GLY A 44 18.39 21.62 -28.85
N ARG A 45 19.45 20.90 -29.18
CA ARG A 45 19.68 19.51 -28.80
C ARG A 45 20.04 19.49 -27.32
N VAL A 46 19.21 18.91 -26.45
CA VAL A 46 19.58 18.61 -25.06
C VAL A 46 19.28 17.16 -24.77
N CYS A 47 20.33 16.46 -24.36
CA CYS A 47 20.37 15.07 -24.00
C CYS A 47 19.37 14.73 -22.88
N ALA A 48 18.80 13.54 -22.97
CA ALA A 48 18.06 12.90 -21.90
C ALA A 48 19.03 12.55 -20.77
N GLU A 49 18.88 13.23 -19.63
CA GLU A 49 19.31 12.70 -18.34
C GLU A 49 18.08 12.57 -17.45
N GLY A 50 17.74 11.31 -17.14
CA GLY A 50 16.75 10.96 -16.15
C GLY A 50 17.25 11.38 -14.77
N SER A 51 16.53 12.29 -14.14
CA SER A 51 16.67 12.62 -12.73
C SER A 51 15.27 12.90 -12.19
N SER A 52 14.59 11.83 -11.77
CA SER A 52 13.39 11.94 -10.95
C SER A 52 13.83 12.33 -9.54
N ASN A 53 13.98 13.63 -9.32
CA ASN A 53 14.08 14.24 -8.00
C ASN A 53 12.75 14.07 -7.27
N CYS A 54 12.56 12.92 -6.62
CA CYS A 54 11.56 12.76 -5.58
C CYS A 54 12.12 13.36 -4.28
N ALA A 55 12.15 14.70 -4.19
CA ALA A 55 12.50 15.41 -2.98
C ALA A 55 11.43 16.47 -2.68
N ASN A 56 10.96 16.43 -1.42
CA ASN A 56 10.34 17.52 -0.68
C ASN A 56 8.87 17.85 -0.98
N ILE A 57 7.96 17.05 -0.42
CA ILE A 57 6.71 17.58 0.16
C ILE A 57 6.54 16.96 1.55
N SER A 58 7.37 17.42 2.48
CA SER A 58 7.16 17.20 3.92
C SER A 58 6.62 18.44 4.64
N ASN A 59 6.31 19.54 3.94
CA ASN A 59 6.11 20.86 4.56
C ASN A 59 4.74 21.52 4.25
N ILE A 60 3.67 20.75 4.03
CA ILE A 60 2.31 21.31 3.80
C ILE A 60 1.32 20.90 4.92
N MET A 61 1.83 20.53 6.10
CA MET A 61 0.98 20.18 7.26
C MET A 61 1.38 20.85 8.58
N ASP A 62 2.20 21.91 8.56
CA ASP A 62 2.77 22.51 9.78
C ASP A 62 2.13 23.84 10.25
N ASP A 63 1.07 24.35 9.60
CA ASP A 63 0.52 25.70 9.90
C ASP A 63 -0.90 25.73 10.51
N PHE A 64 -1.40 24.67 11.18
CA PHE A 64 -2.78 24.70 11.70
C PHE A 64 -3.03 24.24 13.14
N LEU A 65 -1.99 23.95 13.95
CA LEU A 65 -2.20 23.54 15.35
C LEU A 65 -1.08 24.03 16.27
N GLU A 66 -0.98 25.35 16.47
CA GLU A 66 -0.33 25.92 17.65
C GLU A 66 -1.24 26.98 18.27
N GLY A 67 -1.72 26.71 19.48
CA GLY A 67 -2.59 27.60 20.23
C GLY A 67 -3.40 26.85 21.27
N GLU A 68 -2.77 26.49 22.40
CA GLU A 68 -3.11 27.03 23.73
C GLU A 68 -2.48 26.15 24.83
N ASP A 69 -1.47 26.74 25.47
CA ASP A 69 -0.93 26.39 26.79
C ASP A 69 -1.99 26.66 27.86
N LEU A 70 -2.26 25.69 28.74
CA LEU A 70 -2.52 25.97 30.15
C LEU A 70 -1.94 24.85 31.03
N GLY A 71 -1.05 25.27 31.92
CA GLY A 71 -0.32 24.46 32.88
C GLY A 71 -1.15 23.99 34.09
N PRO A 72 -0.47 23.46 35.12
CA PRO A 72 -0.90 22.32 35.93
C PRO A 72 -1.54 22.73 37.24
N GLU A 73 -2.25 21.81 37.93
CA GLU A 73 -2.23 21.67 39.40
C GLU A 73 -2.58 20.23 39.84
N GLY A 74 -1.77 19.67 40.75
CA GLY A 74 -2.16 18.57 41.64
C GLY A 74 -2.92 19.11 42.87
N PRO A 75 -3.37 18.26 43.82
CA PRO A 75 -2.44 17.55 44.68
C PRO A 75 -2.88 16.14 45.14
N SER A 76 -1.98 15.54 45.92
CA SER A 76 -1.94 14.23 46.56
C SER A 76 -3.21 13.72 47.27
N SER A 77 -3.37 12.39 47.32
CA SER A 77 -3.55 11.68 48.60
C SER A 77 -3.37 10.15 48.52
N ARG A 78 -2.53 9.64 49.43
CA ARG A 78 -2.69 8.44 50.27
C ARG A 78 -2.66 7.04 49.61
N GLY A 79 -1.58 6.31 49.93
CA GLY A 79 -1.43 4.89 49.64
C GLY A 79 -2.06 3.97 50.69
N LEU A 80 -2.20 2.70 50.30
CA LEU A 80 -2.15 1.50 51.14
C LEU A 80 -1.68 0.33 50.25
N THR A 81 -0.71 -0.44 50.74
CA THR A 81 -0.26 -1.75 50.20
C THR A 81 -0.85 -2.89 51.07
N PRO A 82 -0.43 -4.16 50.91
CA PRO A 82 -0.93 -5.15 49.96
C PRO A 82 -1.60 -6.35 50.68
N GLN A 83 -2.43 -7.13 49.99
CA GLN A 83 -2.89 -8.43 50.53
C GLN A 83 -2.73 -9.54 49.48
N GLU A 84 -1.95 -10.56 49.85
CA GLU A 84 -1.66 -11.77 49.08
C GLU A 84 -2.65 -12.92 49.35
N ARG A 85 -2.68 -13.85 48.36
CA ARG A 85 -2.91 -15.33 48.39
C ARG A 85 -4.32 -15.87 48.06
N PRO A 86 -4.47 -17.16 47.64
CA PRO A 86 -3.49 -18.14 47.12
C PRO A 86 -3.92 -18.77 45.76
N GLY A 87 -3.09 -19.69 45.27
CA GLY A 87 -3.12 -20.25 43.91
C GLY A 87 -4.28 -21.20 43.56
N GLY A 88 -4.52 -21.26 42.25
CA GLY A 88 -5.33 -22.27 41.57
C GLY A 88 -4.62 -22.69 40.29
N SER A 89 -4.21 -23.95 40.23
CA SER A 89 -3.61 -24.60 39.07
C SER A 89 -4.67 -24.84 37.99
N GLY A 90 -4.66 -24.02 36.94
CA GLY A 90 -5.41 -24.24 35.71
C GLY A 90 -4.45 -24.34 34.55
N VAL A 91 -4.43 -25.49 33.86
CA VAL A 91 -3.72 -25.66 32.59
C VAL A 91 -4.44 -24.80 31.56
N GLU A 92 -3.91 -23.62 31.27
CA GLU A 92 -4.43 -22.77 30.21
C GLU A 92 -4.06 -23.37 28.86
N VAL A 93 -5.07 -23.86 28.14
CA VAL A 93 -4.99 -24.13 26.72
C VAL A 93 -4.71 -22.79 26.05
N GLY A 94 -3.44 -22.59 25.65
CA GLY A 94 -2.97 -21.35 25.06
C GLY A 94 -3.80 -20.96 23.84
N THR A 95 -4.65 -19.95 24.03
CA THR A 95 -5.15 -19.12 22.93
C THR A 95 -3.92 -18.65 22.13
N PRO A 96 -3.91 -18.70 20.78
CA PRO A 96 -2.79 -18.18 20.02
C PRO A 96 -2.68 -16.68 20.33
N GLY A 97 -1.78 -16.35 21.26
CA GLY A 97 -1.61 -15.01 21.77
C GLY A 97 -1.24 -14.11 20.61
N MET A 98 -2.00 -13.03 20.43
CA MET A 98 -1.52 -11.88 19.66
C MET A 98 -0.10 -11.61 20.12
N GLY A 99 0.86 -11.49 19.19
CA GLY A 99 2.28 -11.31 19.49
C GLY A 99 2.54 -10.07 20.33
N LEU A 100 2.31 -10.20 21.63
CA LEU A 100 2.61 -9.23 22.66
C LEU A 100 4.13 -9.29 22.79
N GLY A 101 4.79 -8.17 22.46
CA GLY A 101 6.22 -8.07 22.71
C GLY A 101 6.51 -8.22 24.20
N ASP A 102 7.77 -8.45 24.53
CA ASP A 102 8.32 -8.53 25.90
C ASP A 102 7.93 -7.34 26.81
N THR A 103 7.50 -6.22 26.22
CA THR A 103 7.06 -4.99 26.90
C THR A 103 5.54 -4.82 26.99
N GLY A 104 4.74 -5.84 26.65
CA GLY A 104 3.27 -5.81 26.67
C GLY A 104 2.61 -4.97 25.56
N LEU A 105 3.39 -4.32 24.68
CA LEU A 105 2.87 -3.59 23.53
C LEU A 105 2.93 -4.44 22.25
N PRO A 106 1.96 -4.31 21.35
CA PRO A 106 1.97 -5.01 20.06
C PRO A 106 3.18 -4.57 19.21
N ARG A 107 3.92 -5.57 18.73
CA ARG A 107 5.12 -5.36 17.91
C ARG A 107 4.73 -5.14 16.44
N VAL A 108 5.24 -4.08 15.83
CA VAL A 108 4.99 -3.73 14.43
C VAL A 108 6.29 -3.85 13.65
N THR A 109 6.36 -4.80 12.73
CA THR A 109 7.58 -5.09 11.99
C THR A 109 7.51 -4.49 10.59
N PHE A 110 8.46 -3.63 10.24
CA PHE A 110 8.63 -3.10 8.89
C PHE A 110 9.62 -3.96 8.10
N SER A 111 9.19 -4.52 6.98
CA SER A 111 10.07 -5.30 6.10
C SER A 111 11.04 -4.39 5.33
N CYS A 112 12.29 -4.83 5.24
CA CYS A 112 13.35 -4.22 4.41
C CYS A 112 14.09 -5.30 3.58
N VAL A 113 13.45 -6.46 3.38
CA VAL A 113 14.07 -7.66 2.79
C VAL A 113 13.95 -7.68 1.27
N LYS A 114 12.87 -7.13 0.72
CA LYS A 114 12.49 -7.24 -0.71
C LYS A 114 12.69 -5.95 -1.48
N GLY A 115 13.69 -5.17 -1.08
CA GLY A 115 14.02 -3.89 -1.72
C GLY A 115 12.89 -2.87 -1.64
N GLU A 116 12.14 -2.87 -0.53
CA GLU A 116 11.02 -1.97 -0.27
C GLU A 116 11.44 -0.51 -0.46
N THR A 117 10.60 0.26 -1.18
CA THR A 117 10.86 1.69 -1.40
C THR A 117 10.63 2.50 -0.13
N HIS A 118 9.65 2.09 0.68
CA HIS A 118 9.26 2.77 1.91
C HIS A 118 9.69 1.94 3.12
N THR A 119 10.76 2.39 3.77
CA THR A 119 11.34 1.78 4.97
C THR A 119 11.30 2.78 6.13
N PRO A 120 11.56 2.35 7.39
CA PRO A 120 11.71 3.28 8.50
C PRO A 120 12.79 4.36 8.28
N LYS A 121 13.79 4.07 7.44
CA LYS A 121 14.87 5.00 7.07
C LYS A 121 14.45 5.97 5.97
N SER A 122 13.61 5.54 5.03
CA SER A 122 13.22 6.31 3.85
C SER A 122 11.73 6.18 3.57
N GLY A 123 10.99 7.30 3.50
CA GLY A 123 9.55 7.32 3.26
C GLY A 123 8.70 7.22 4.54
N PHE A 124 8.95 6.25 5.42
CA PHE A 124 8.13 6.03 6.62
C PHE A 124 8.71 6.60 7.93
N LYS A 125 9.63 7.57 7.87
CA LYS A 125 10.24 8.18 9.07
C LYS A 125 9.20 8.76 10.04
N ASN A 126 8.21 9.50 9.52
CA ASN A 126 7.16 10.11 10.32
C ASN A 126 6.18 9.07 10.87
N LEU A 127 5.77 8.10 10.04
CA LEU A 127 4.91 6.99 10.46
C LEU A 127 5.57 6.18 11.59
N PHE A 128 6.83 5.80 11.40
CA PHE A 128 7.62 5.07 12.39
C PHE A 128 7.76 5.86 13.69
N ARG A 129 8.01 7.18 13.61
CA ARG A 129 8.06 8.05 14.80
C ARG A 129 6.73 8.07 15.54
N ARG A 130 5.60 8.22 14.85
CA ARG A 130 4.27 8.32 15.45
C ARG A 130 3.83 7.01 16.11
N LEU A 131 4.16 5.87 15.51
CA LEU A 131 3.80 4.55 16.04
C LEU A 131 4.45 4.23 17.39
N ARG A 132 5.60 4.83 17.72
CA ARG A 132 6.28 4.59 19.02
C ARG A 132 5.46 4.99 20.25
N SER A 133 4.41 5.79 20.09
CA SER A 133 3.51 6.18 21.18
C SER A 133 2.59 5.05 21.65
N MET A 134 2.20 4.15 20.74
CA MET A 134 1.20 3.10 21.00
C MET A 134 1.69 1.68 20.71
N PHE A 135 2.74 1.56 19.90
CA PHE A 135 3.28 0.30 19.39
C PHE A 135 4.79 0.26 19.61
N LYS A 136 5.36 -0.95 19.51
CA LYS A 136 6.81 -1.14 19.43
C LYS A 136 7.21 -1.40 17.97
N PRO A 137 7.52 -0.36 17.17
CA PRO A 137 7.91 -0.56 15.80
C PRO A 137 9.36 -1.05 15.71
N GLU A 138 9.57 -2.12 14.96
CA GLU A 138 10.86 -2.75 14.71
C GLU A 138 11.09 -2.91 13.20
N LYS A 139 12.36 -3.05 12.82
CA LYS A 139 12.78 -3.23 11.43
C LYS A 139 13.21 -4.68 11.23
N LEU A 140 12.84 -5.26 10.09
CA LEU A 140 13.31 -6.56 9.67
C LEU A 140 14.34 -6.37 8.56
N GLU A 141 15.62 -6.36 8.94
CA GLU A 141 16.76 -6.21 8.02
C GLU A 141 17.43 -7.54 7.68
N SER A 142 16.93 -8.67 8.21
CA SER A 142 17.48 -9.98 7.93
C SER A 142 17.47 -10.22 6.43
N LYS A 143 18.64 -10.16 5.79
CA LYS A 143 18.84 -10.42 4.35
C LYS A 143 18.56 -11.89 3.95
N GLY A 144 17.94 -12.66 4.83
CA GLY A 144 17.45 -14.01 4.58
C GLY A 144 15.94 -13.99 4.35
N ASP A 145 15.44 -15.07 3.76
CA ASP A 145 14.02 -15.25 3.43
C ASP A 145 13.09 -14.83 4.57
N LEU A 146 11.91 -14.30 4.22
CA LEU A 146 10.82 -14.06 5.18
C LEU A 146 10.32 -15.39 5.78
N ARG A 147 11.01 -15.87 6.82
CA ARG A 147 10.69 -17.13 7.51
C ARG A 147 9.74 -16.88 8.68
N ALA A 148 9.00 -17.93 9.04
CA ALA A 148 8.05 -17.89 10.16
C ALA A 148 8.69 -17.47 11.50
N GLU A 149 9.95 -17.85 11.72
CA GLU A 149 10.73 -17.50 12.92
C GLU A 149 10.99 -15.99 13.02
N ALA A 150 11.31 -15.33 11.91
CA ALA A 150 11.56 -13.89 11.87
C ALA A 150 10.28 -13.07 12.16
N LEU A 151 9.13 -13.66 11.87
CA LEU A 151 7.80 -13.09 12.11
C LEU A 151 7.22 -13.48 13.48
N ALA A 152 7.90 -14.36 14.23
CA ALA A 152 7.46 -14.77 15.55
C ALA A 152 7.41 -13.56 16.49
N GLY A 153 6.30 -13.43 17.22
CA GLY A 153 6.07 -12.31 18.15
C GLY A 153 5.78 -10.96 17.49
N SER A 154 5.70 -10.86 16.15
CA SER A 154 5.18 -9.66 15.48
C SER A 154 3.65 -9.70 15.47
N ALA A 155 2.99 -8.60 15.83
CA ALA A 155 1.54 -8.47 15.70
C ALA A 155 1.14 -7.97 14.30
N ILE A 156 1.90 -7.01 13.77
CA ILE A 156 1.64 -6.40 12.46
C ILE A 156 2.90 -6.47 11.61
N LEU A 157 2.79 -6.93 10.36
CA LEU A 157 3.84 -6.87 9.35
C LEU A 157 3.50 -5.81 8.31
N VAL A 158 4.45 -4.93 7.99
CA VAL A 158 4.30 -3.85 7.01
C VAL A 158 5.23 -4.08 5.82
N LEU A 159 4.67 -4.20 4.62
CA LEU A 159 5.39 -4.28 3.34
C LEU A 159 5.27 -2.94 2.60
N GLY A 160 6.35 -2.17 2.59
CA GLY A 160 6.39 -0.82 2.00
C GLY A 160 6.72 -0.80 0.51
N CYS A 161 5.81 -1.28 -0.34
CA CYS A 161 5.99 -1.39 -1.79
C CYS A 161 7.25 -2.22 -2.16
N PRO A 162 7.18 -3.55 -2.01
CA PRO A 162 8.27 -4.46 -2.34
C PRO A 162 8.58 -4.42 -3.84
N ARG A 163 9.88 -4.48 -4.18
CA ARG A 163 10.37 -4.43 -5.58
C ARG A 163 11.00 -5.73 -6.05
N GLU A 164 11.02 -6.73 -5.18
CA GLU A 164 11.52 -8.06 -5.48
C GLU A 164 10.39 -9.08 -5.39
N ARG A 165 10.62 -10.24 -6.02
CA ARG A 165 9.68 -11.35 -6.00
C ARG A 165 9.82 -12.15 -4.71
N PHE A 166 8.69 -12.65 -4.25
CA PHE A 166 8.59 -13.59 -3.15
C PHE A 166 8.67 -15.02 -3.69
N SER A 167 9.34 -15.88 -2.93
CA SER A 167 9.38 -17.32 -3.17
C SER A 167 8.12 -17.98 -2.61
N VAL A 168 7.89 -19.24 -3.00
CA VAL A 168 6.77 -20.04 -2.49
C VAL A 168 6.86 -20.21 -0.97
N THR A 169 8.07 -20.43 -0.44
CA THR A 169 8.30 -20.61 1.01
C THR A 169 7.99 -19.34 1.80
N GLU A 170 8.24 -18.16 1.23
CA GLU A 170 7.89 -16.88 1.86
C GLU A 170 6.38 -16.67 1.86
N PHE A 171 5.69 -17.03 0.78
CA PHE A 171 4.24 -16.99 0.77
C PHE A 171 3.61 -17.93 1.79
N GLU A 172 4.14 -19.15 1.94
CA GLU A 172 3.70 -20.08 2.99
C GLU A 172 3.90 -19.51 4.39
N ALA A 173 5.05 -18.85 4.64
CA ALA A 173 5.32 -18.19 5.91
C ALA A 173 4.36 -17.01 6.19
N LEU A 174 4.06 -16.20 5.18
CA LEU A 174 3.09 -15.09 5.27
C LEU A 174 1.68 -15.60 5.52
N LYS A 175 1.25 -16.65 4.82
CA LYS A 175 -0.05 -17.29 5.06
C LYS A 175 -0.14 -17.85 6.48
N ALA A 176 0.89 -18.56 6.92
CA ALA A 176 0.95 -19.09 8.28
C ALA A 176 0.94 -17.95 9.32
N PHE A 177 1.55 -16.80 9.03
CA PHE A 177 1.49 -15.62 9.88
C PHE A 177 0.06 -15.07 10.03
N ILE A 178 -0.67 -14.94 8.92
CA ILE A 178 -2.06 -14.48 8.92
C ILE A 178 -2.96 -15.49 9.66
N MET A 179 -2.80 -16.79 9.41
CA MET A 179 -3.59 -17.84 10.05
C MET A 179 -3.36 -17.93 11.57
N ARG A 180 -2.18 -17.53 12.06
CA ARG A 180 -1.90 -17.41 13.49
C ARG A 180 -2.52 -16.16 14.14
N GLY A 181 -3.16 -15.28 13.37
CA GLY A 181 -3.74 -14.02 13.85
C GLY A 181 -2.83 -12.80 13.69
N GLY A 182 -1.71 -12.93 12.97
CA GLY A 182 -0.89 -11.78 12.59
C GLY A 182 -1.59 -10.92 11.52
N SER A 183 -1.41 -9.60 11.58
CA SER A 183 -1.99 -8.67 10.60
C SER A 183 -0.97 -8.25 9.56
N LEU A 184 -1.36 -8.27 8.28
CA LEU A 184 -0.51 -7.87 7.17
C LEU A 184 -1.00 -6.53 6.58
N LEU A 185 -0.09 -5.56 6.46
CA LEU A 185 -0.32 -4.29 5.78
C LEU A 185 0.61 -4.18 4.57
N VAL A 186 0.01 -4.13 3.38
CA VAL A 186 0.74 -4.05 2.11
C VAL A 186 0.48 -2.69 1.48
N PHE A 187 1.55 -1.95 1.20
CA PHE A 187 1.50 -0.76 0.36
C PHE A 187 1.99 -1.12 -1.04
N ALA A 188 1.28 -0.67 -2.07
CA ALA A 188 1.69 -0.77 -3.46
C ALA A 188 1.81 0.62 -4.08
N GLY A 189 2.70 0.74 -5.06
CA GLY A 189 2.89 1.97 -5.84
C GLY A 189 2.03 2.00 -7.10
N GLU A 190 2.18 3.08 -7.86
CA GLU A 190 1.61 3.18 -9.21
C GLU A 190 2.17 2.11 -10.15
N GLY A 191 1.37 1.75 -11.15
CA GLY A 191 1.70 0.68 -12.11
C GLY A 191 1.68 -0.71 -11.49
N GLY A 192 1.26 -0.83 -10.23
CA GLY A 192 1.02 -2.09 -9.53
C GLY A 192 2.23 -3.00 -9.47
N GLU A 193 1.98 -4.31 -9.49
CA GLU A 193 3.07 -5.31 -9.44
C GLU A 193 3.93 -5.32 -10.70
N ALA A 194 3.37 -4.97 -11.87
CA ALA A 194 4.07 -5.01 -13.14
C ALA A 194 5.20 -3.97 -13.20
N GLN A 195 4.96 -2.76 -12.68
CA GLN A 195 5.99 -1.73 -12.58
C GLN A 195 6.95 -1.99 -11.42
N ALA A 196 6.46 -2.49 -10.29
CA ALA A 196 7.29 -2.80 -9.13
C ALA A 196 8.20 -4.03 -9.35
N GLY A 197 7.84 -4.94 -10.25
CA GLY A 197 8.59 -6.17 -10.52
C GLY A 197 8.37 -7.27 -9.48
N THR A 198 7.32 -7.16 -8.66
CA THR A 198 6.96 -8.12 -7.62
C THR A 198 5.86 -9.10 -8.09
N ASN A 199 5.46 -10.03 -7.23
CA ASN A 199 4.42 -11.03 -7.45
C ASN A 199 3.44 -11.10 -6.27
N ILE A 200 3.24 -9.97 -5.58
CA ILE A 200 2.43 -9.92 -4.35
C ILE A 200 0.95 -10.25 -4.59
N ASN A 201 0.43 -10.06 -5.82
CA ASN A 201 -0.96 -10.41 -6.14
C ASN A 201 -1.23 -11.91 -5.93
N TYR A 202 -0.22 -12.77 -6.08
CA TYR A 202 -0.38 -14.20 -5.81
C TYR A 202 -0.88 -14.49 -4.38
N LEU A 203 -0.45 -13.68 -3.40
CA LEU A 203 -0.95 -13.78 -2.03
C LEU A 203 -2.31 -13.08 -1.87
N LEU A 204 -2.45 -11.86 -2.42
CA LEU A 204 -3.62 -11.02 -2.19
C LEU A 204 -4.89 -11.59 -2.84
N GLU A 205 -4.76 -12.24 -4.00
CA GLU A 205 -5.87 -12.81 -4.76
C GLU A 205 -6.58 -13.93 -3.97
N GLU A 206 -5.85 -14.67 -3.14
CA GLU A 206 -6.43 -15.67 -2.23
C GLU A 206 -7.36 -15.05 -1.19
N PHE A 207 -7.14 -13.77 -0.84
CA PHE A 207 -8.00 -12.98 0.04
C PHE A 207 -9.01 -12.12 -0.74
N GLY A 208 -9.11 -12.29 -2.07
CA GLY A 208 -10.03 -11.54 -2.93
C GLY A 208 -9.61 -10.09 -3.20
N ILE A 209 -8.34 -9.75 -3.00
CA ILE A 209 -7.78 -8.41 -3.23
C ILE A 209 -6.74 -8.51 -4.36
N SER A 210 -6.70 -7.51 -5.24
CA SER A 210 -5.64 -7.43 -6.26
C SER A 210 -5.20 -5.99 -6.49
N VAL A 211 -3.92 -5.81 -6.81
CA VAL A 211 -3.35 -4.51 -7.16
C VAL A 211 -3.31 -4.39 -8.68
N ASN A 212 -3.99 -3.38 -9.20
CA ASN A 212 -4.03 -3.09 -10.63
C ASN A 212 -2.75 -2.41 -11.11
N SER A 213 -2.43 -2.60 -12.39
CA SER A 213 -1.32 -1.93 -13.06
C SER A 213 -1.73 -0.58 -13.65
N ASP A 214 -2.37 0.26 -12.84
CA ASP A 214 -2.88 1.57 -13.22
C ASP A 214 -2.28 2.69 -12.36
N CYS A 215 -2.69 3.93 -12.64
CA CYS A 215 -2.32 5.08 -11.83
C CYS A 215 -3.54 5.98 -11.68
N VAL A 216 -3.78 6.45 -10.45
CA VAL A 216 -4.86 7.39 -10.17
C VAL A 216 -4.37 8.78 -10.51
N VAL A 217 -5.14 9.49 -11.32
CA VAL A 217 -4.85 10.87 -11.74
C VAL A 217 -6.02 11.77 -11.41
N ARG A 218 -5.72 13.03 -11.10
CA ARG A 218 -6.73 14.06 -10.90
C ARG A 218 -7.44 14.37 -12.22
N THR A 219 -8.76 14.51 -12.14
CA THR A 219 -9.61 14.96 -13.26
C THR A 219 -9.86 16.47 -13.23
N VAL A 220 -9.61 17.12 -12.09
CA VAL A 220 -9.81 18.55 -11.86
C VAL A 220 -8.47 19.21 -11.55
N HIS A 221 -8.24 20.40 -12.11
CA HIS A 221 -7.05 21.18 -11.82
C HIS A 221 -7.05 21.67 -10.36
N TYR A 222 -5.95 21.44 -9.65
CA TYR A 222 -5.67 22.04 -8.35
C TYR A 222 -4.25 22.62 -8.38
N LYS A 223 -4.12 23.84 -7.88
CA LYS A 223 -2.88 24.63 -7.93
C LYS A 223 -1.76 23.88 -7.22
N TYR A 224 -0.59 23.84 -7.85
CA TYR A 224 0.68 23.34 -7.28
C TYR A 224 0.84 21.84 -7.04
N LEU A 225 -0.18 21.01 -7.27
CA LEU A 225 -0.05 19.56 -7.14
C LEU A 225 0.36 18.93 -8.47
N HIS A 226 1.09 17.82 -8.42
CA HIS A 226 1.35 16.97 -9.59
C HIS A 226 0.07 16.17 -9.96
N PRO A 227 -0.24 15.87 -11.24
CA PRO A 227 -1.49 15.17 -11.60
C PRO A 227 -1.75 13.85 -10.87
N LYS A 228 -0.69 13.18 -10.41
CA LYS A 228 -0.73 11.94 -9.61
C LYS A 228 -0.87 12.15 -8.09
N GLU A 229 -0.80 13.39 -7.62
CA GLU A 229 -1.08 13.75 -6.24
C GLU A 229 -2.57 14.09 -6.13
N VAL A 230 -3.36 13.09 -5.80
CA VAL A 230 -4.82 13.17 -5.82
C VAL A 230 -5.36 13.49 -4.44
N HIS A 231 -6.09 14.59 -4.31
CA HIS A 231 -6.90 14.86 -3.13
C HIS A 231 -8.25 14.17 -3.27
N ILE A 232 -8.60 13.31 -2.30
CA ILE A 232 -9.87 12.59 -2.28
C ILE A 232 -10.65 13.05 -1.04
N SER A 233 -11.71 13.83 -1.27
CA SER A 233 -12.58 14.31 -0.20
C SER A 233 -13.65 13.28 0.18
N ASP A 234 -14.29 12.66 -0.81
CA ASP A 234 -15.44 11.75 -0.64
C ASP A 234 -15.09 10.29 -0.97
N GLY A 235 -14.00 9.78 -0.40
CA GLY A 235 -13.47 8.44 -0.69
C GLY A 235 -13.79 7.37 0.35
N ILE A 236 -14.59 7.68 1.38
CA ILE A 236 -14.80 6.79 2.52
C ILE A 236 -15.97 5.87 2.24
N LEU A 237 -15.68 4.59 1.99
CA LEU A 237 -16.70 3.57 1.73
C LEU A 237 -17.32 3.01 3.01
N ASN A 238 -16.53 2.90 4.08
CA ASN A 238 -16.97 2.36 5.37
C ASN A 238 -16.98 3.46 6.45
N ARG A 239 -18.14 3.67 7.09
CA ARG A 239 -18.37 4.70 8.11
C ARG A 239 -17.57 4.48 9.38
N GLU A 240 -17.19 3.23 9.70
CA GLU A 240 -16.40 2.92 10.89
C GLU A 240 -15.03 3.61 10.87
N VAL A 241 -14.49 3.88 9.67
CA VAL A 241 -13.24 4.65 9.53
C VAL A 241 -13.40 6.07 10.09
N LEU A 242 -14.56 6.70 9.91
CA LEU A 242 -14.83 8.04 10.46
C LEU A 242 -15.00 7.99 11.99
N ALA A 243 -15.69 6.95 12.49
CA ALA A 243 -15.90 6.77 13.91
C ALA A 243 -14.56 6.64 14.68
N GLN A 244 -13.60 5.90 14.13
CA GLN A 244 -12.27 5.71 14.74
C GLN A 244 -11.39 6.96 14.70
N VAL A 245 -11.66 7.91 13.79
CA VAL A 245 -10.93 9.19 13.71
C VAL A 245 -11.47 10.22 14.73
N GLY A 246 -12.60 9.93 15.39
CA GLY A 246 -13.23 10.84 16.35
C GLY A 246 -14.02 11.98 15.70
N LYS A 247 -14.25 11.92 14.38
CA LYS A 247 -15.07 12.88 13.63
C LYS A 247 -16.50 12.36 13.49
N ASN A 248 -17.17 12.11 14.62
CA ASN A 248 -18.62 11.98 14.66
C ASN A 248 -19.20 13.38 14.91
N ARG A 249 -19.38 14.16 13.84
CA ARG A 249 -20.24 15.35 13.84
C ARG A 249 -21.26 15.20 12.72
#